data_AF-A0A357KTN4-F1
#
_entry.id   AF-A0A357KTN4-F1
#
_cell.length_a   1.000
_cell.length_b   1.000
_cell.length_c   1.000
_cell.angle_alpha   90.00
_cell.angle_beta   90.00
_cell.angle_gamma   90.00
#
_symmetry.space_group_name_H-M   'P 1'
#
loop_
_entity.id
_entity.type
_entity.pdbx_description
1 polymer ?
#
loop_
_entity_poly.entity_id
_entity_poly.type
_entity_poly.pdbx_seq_one_letter_code
_entity_poly.pdbx_strand_id
1 'polypeptide(L)'
;DPLELSPTQRLHNRSANNRVRDQGGTVSASSSVVAAPPGPAASSNIAIIADGVEHNFSGLDLRYFSSPYYSTQNAPIAPGAPVTFTVTYDRGVEVERIRLVEGDHFNSPTGTNGGWFTSLEAETRIDGVWTPVPVTLAEPLSDSIPYQILDLILDEPLTATGIRVTGAVGGTTGFVTLIELDAFAPETPLPTSSTDLNSDEVTDAEDLYRWHAQPVSLTGTDAPADPDRRYLQAIIRWPEPHDTTAPQ
;
A
#
# COMPACT_ATOMS: atom_id res chain seq x y z
N ASP A 1 1.38 2.42 22.79
CA ASP A 1 -0.05 2.65 22.51
C ASP A 1 -0.55 1.44 21.73
N PRO A 2 -1.61 0.74 22.19
CA PRO A 2 -2.17 -0.42 21.48
C PRO A 2 -2.55 -0.14 20.01
N LEU A 3 -2.84 1.11 19.64
CA LEU A 3 -3.15 1.48 18.25
C LEU A 3 -1.94 1.36 17.31
N GLU A 4 -0.72 1.56 17.80
CA GLU A 4 0.52 1.44 17.01
C GLU A 4 0.83 0.00 16.56
N LEU A 5 0.06 -0.96 17.08
CA LEU A 5 0.19 -2.37 16.75
C LEU A 5 -0.88 -2.82 15.74
N SER A 6 -1.91 -1.99 15.53
CA SER A 6 -2.95 -2.27 14.54
C SER A 6 -2.33 -2.24 13.14
N PRO A 7 -2.39 -3.33 12.35
CA PRO A 7 -1.81 -3.36 11.01
C PRO A 7 -2.32 -2.24 10.11
N THR A 8 -3.59 -1.88 10.25
CA THR A 8 -4.24 -0.80 9.49
C THR A 8 -3.79 0.58 9.95
N GLN A 9 -3.59 0.81 11.25
CA GLN A 9 -2.98 2.06 11.74
C GLN A 9 -1.54 2.17 11.28
N ARG A 10 -0.78 1.07 11.30
CA ARG A 10 0.60 1.04 10.81
C ARG A 10 0.66 1.34 9.31
N LEU A 11 -0.27 0.79 8.53
CA LEU A 11 -0.40 1.10 7.11
C LEU A 11 -0.72 2.59 6.88
N HIS A 12 -1.68 3.14 7.64
CA HIS A 12 -2.01 4.58 7.65
C HIS A 12 -0.77 5.44 7.95
N ASN A 13 -0.03 5.07 9.00
CA ASN A 13 1.16 5.79 9.44
C ASN A 13 2.32 5.70 8.46
N ARG A 14 2.36 4.70 7.57
CA ARG A 14 3.41 4.59 6.55
C ARG A 14 3.08 5.35 5.26
N SER A 15 1.80 5.46 4.92
CA SER A 15 1.30 6.22 3.77
C SER A 15 1.75 7.68 3.82
N ALA A 16 2.49 8.13 2.81
CA ALA A 16 2.84 9.54 2.66
C ALA A 16 1.59 10.38 2.36
N ASN A 17 0.65 9.85 1.57
CA ASN A 17 -0.62 10.51 1.26
C ASN A 17 -1.40 10.85 2.54
N ASN A 18 -1.44 9.96 3.52
CA ASN A 18 -2.10 10.19 4.81
C ASN A 18 -1.26 11.07 5.73
N ARG A 19 0.02 10.72 5.97
CA ARG A 19 0.89 11.50 6.87
C ARG A 19 0.99 12.98 6.50
N VAL A 20 1.15 13.29 5.21
CA VAL A 20 1.25 14.69 4.76
C VAL A 20 -0.04 15.44 5.07
N ARG A 21 -1.21 14.85 4.82
CA ARG A 21 -2.51 15.46 5.11
C ARG A 21 -2.78 15.61 6.60
N ASP A 22 -2.46 14.61 7.42
CA ASP A 22 -2.60 14.67 8.87
C ASP A 22 -1.75 15.80 9.48
N GLN A 23 -0.63 16.12 8.85
CA GLN A 23 0.23 17.25 9.21
C GLN A 23 -0.15 18.56 8.50
N GLY A 24 -1.36 18.67 7.97
CA GLY A 24 -1.92 19.86 7.32
C GLY A 24 -1.26 20.22 5.98
N GLY A 25 -0.57 19.28 5.34
CA GLY A 25 0.12 19.46 4.08
C GLY A 25 -0.73 19.18 2.84
N THR A 26 -0.14 19.42 1.68
CA THR A 26 -0.77 19.21 0.36
C THR A 26 -0.14 18.03 -0.37
N VAL A 27 -1.00 17.20 -0.95
CA VAL A 27 -0.67 16.11 -1.86
C VAL A 27 -1.33 16.39 -3.20
N SER A 28 -0.60 16.28 -4.30
CA SER A 28 -1.09 16.55 -5.65
C SER A 28 -0.75 15.43 -6.61
N ALA A 29 -1.74 15.02 -7.41
CA ALA A 29 -1.58 13.96 -8.40
C ALA A 29 -1.69 14.50 -9.84
N SER A 30 -0.99 13.86 -10.78
CA SER A 30 -1.11 14.12 -12.21
C SER A 30 -0.88 12.85 -13.04
N SER A 31 -1.37 12.86 -14.29
CA SER A 31 -1.12 11.80 -15.27
C SER A 31 -0.57 12.41 -16.57
N SER A 32 0.28 11.68 -17.28
CA SER A 32 0.73 12.06 -18.63
C SER A 32 -0.37 11.95 -19.68
N VAL A 33 -1.48 11.30 -19.36
CA VAL A 33 -2.64 11.14 -20.25
C VAL A 33 -3.90 11.65 -19.60
N VAL A 34 -4.75 12.29 -20.40
CA VAL A 34 -6.06 12.79 -19.98
C VAL A 34 -6.98 11.62 -19.63
N ALA A 35 -7.66 11.73 -18.50
CA ALA A 35 -8.67 10.77 -18.08
C ALA A 35 -9.81 10.68 -19.10
N ALA A 36 -10.31 9.47 -19.32
CA ALA A 36 -11.38 9.24 -20.30
C ALA A 36 -12.24 8.01 -19.91
N PRO A 37 -12.89 8.03 -18.73
CA PRO A 37 -13.74 6.92 -18.30
C PRO A 37 -14.92 6.68 -19.26
N PRO A 38 -15.40 5.43 -19.42
CA PRO A 38 -16.53 5.11 -20.31
C PRO A 38 -17.90 5.48 -19.73
N GLY A 39 -17.96 5.84 -18.45
CA GLY A 39 -19.20 6.17 -17.76
C GLY A 39 -18.95 6.49 -16.28
N PRO A 40 -20.01 6.69 -15.49
CA PRO A 40 -19.92 7.17 -14.11
C PRO A 40 -19.30 6.17 -13.13
N ALA A 41 -19.16 4.90 -13.53
CA ALA A 41 -18.51 3.86 -12.73
C ALA A 41 -16.99 4.04 -12.59
N ALA A 42 -16.38 4.97 -13.35
CA ALA A 42 -14.97 5.32 -13.27
C ALA A 42 -14.79 6.85 -13.20
N SER A 43 -13.73 7.30 -12.54
CA SER A 43 -13.47 8.70 -12.28
C SER A 43 -12.57 9.32 -13.35
N SER A 44 -12.84 10.58 -13.69
CA SER A 44 -11.88 11.46 -14.38
C SER A 44 -11.06 12.32 -13.43
N ASN A 45 -11.38 12.31 -12.13
CA ASN A 45 -10.66 13.10 -11.12
C ASN A 45 -9.36 12.39 -10.76
N ILE A 46 -8.23 12.94 -11.19
CA ILE A 46 -6.91 12.37 -10.89
C ILE A 46 -6.58 12.40 -9.39
N ALA A 47 -7.20 13.26 -8.59
CA ALA A 47 -6.88 13.36 -7.17
C ALA A 47 -7.19 12.07 -6.38
N ILE A 48 -8.03 11.19 -6.91
CA ILE A 48 -8.41 9.95 -6.22
C ILE A 48 -7.24 8.97 -6.10
N ILE A 49 -6.27 9.02 -7.03
CA ILE A 49 -5.11 8.10 -6.97
C ILE A 49 -4.08 8.53 -5.91
N ALA A 50 -4.37 9.57 -5.14
CA ALA A 50 -3.47 10.01 -4.10
C ALA A 50 -4.25 10.50 -2.88
N ASP A 51 -5.50 10.08 -2.72
CA ASP A 51 -6.38 10.57 -1.65
C ASP A 51 -6.11 9.88 -0.30
N GLY A 52 -5.35 8.78 -0.31
CA GLY A 52 -4.94 8.04 0.89
C GLY A 52 -6.03 7.14 1.46
N VAL A 53 -7.21 7.08 0.83
CA VAL A 53 -8.40 6.41 1.38
C VAL A 53 -8.19 4.91 1.53
N GLU A 54 -7.50 4.27 0.59
CA GLU A 54 -7.16 2.83 0.62
C GLU A 54 -6.36 2.43 1.87
N HIS A 55 -5.67 3.40 2.47
CA HIS A 55 -4.78 3.19 3.60
C HIS A 55 -5.28 3.92 4.85
N ASN A 56 -6.47 4.50 4.83
CA ASN A 56 -6.96 5.36 5.89
C ASN A 56 -7.61 4.54 7.02
N PHE A 57 -7.09 4.68 8.25
CA PHE A 57 -7.61 3.99 9.43
C PHE A 57 -8.48 4.87 10.35
N SER A 58 -8.98 6.01 9.88
CA SER A 58 -9.87 6.91 10.64
C SER A 58 -11.24 6.29 10.99
N GLY A 59 -11.59 5.13 10.42
CA GLY A 59 -12.88 4.46 10.61
C GLY A 59 -14.03 5.14 9.87
N LEU A 60 -13.73 6.12 9.00
CA LEU A 60 -14.70 6.79 8.15
C LEU A 60 -14.88 6.03 6.84
N ASP A 61 -16.13 5.85 6.41
CA ASP A 61 -16.44 5.35 5.07
C ASP A 61 -16.36 6.52 4.08
N LEU A 62 -15.19 6.71 3.49
CA LEU A 62 -14.87 7.88 2.67
C LEU A 62 -15.28 7.73 1.19
N ARG A 63 -15.72 6.54 0.73
CA ARG A 63 -16.02 6.27 -0.70
C ARG A 63 -17.48 5.97 -1.03
N TYR A 64 -18.42 6.21 -0.11
CA TYR A 64 -19.84 5.85 -0.29
C TYR A 64 -20.52 6.39 -1.58
N PHE A 65 -19.96 7.40 -2.25
CA PHE A 65 -20.51 7.98 -3.49
C PHE A 65 -19.48 8.30 -4.60
N SER A 66 -18.22 7.86 -4.49
CA SER A 66 -17.18 8.14 -5.49
C SER A 66 -16.96 6.96 -6.43
N SER A 67 -16.66 7.23 -7.70
CA SER A 67 -16.18 6.19 -8.60
C SER A 67 -14.89 5.54 -8.02
N PRO A 68 -14.79 4.20 -8.00
CA PRO A 68 -13.76 3.48 -7.25
C PRO A 68 -12.32 3.63 -7.79
N TYR A 69 -12.16 4.04 -9.05
CA TYR A 69 -10.85 4.15 -9.69
C TYR A 69 -10.83 5.22 -10.78
N TYR A 70 -9.64 5.73 -11.07
CA TYR A 70 -9.31 6.61 -12.19
C TYR A 70 -9.21 5.76 -13.44
N SER A 71 -9.63 6.27 -14.61
CA SER A 71 -9.58 5.51 -15.85
C SER A 71 -9.15 6.33 -17.06
N THR A 72 -8.27 5.74 -17.87
CA THR A 72 -7.87 6.27 -19.18
C THR A 72 -8.53 5.55 -20.35
N GLN A 73 -9.59 4.75 -20.11
CA GLN A 73 -10.10 3.77 -21.08
C GLN A 73 -10.39 4.28 -22.50
N ASN A 74 -10.95 5.48 -22.65
CA ASN A 74 -11.24 6.07 -23.97
C ASN A 74 -10.19 7.11 -24.41
N ALA A 75 -9.05 7.18 -23.73
CA ALA A 75 -7.96 8.04 -24.12
C ALA A 75 -7.28 7.43 -25.35
N PRO A 76 -6.73 8.26 -26.27
CA PRO A 76 -6.10 7.76 -27.50
C PRO A 76 -4.69 7.23 -27.22
N ILE A 77 -4.58 6.18 -26.39
CA ILE A 77 -3.33 5.52 -26.03
C ILE A 77 -3.22 4.23 -26.85
N ALA A 78 -2.06 3.99 -27.45
CA ALA A 78 -1.81 2.72 -28.14
C ALA A 78 -1.46 1.62 -27.11
N PRO A 79 -1.87 0.36 -27.34
CA PRO A 79 -1.38 -0.78 -26.56
C PRO A 79 0.14 -0.78 -26.42
N GLY A 80 0.65 -1.00 -25.21
CA GLY A 80 2.08 -0.96 -24.89
C GLY A 80 2.71 0.43 -24.81
N ALA A 81 1.95 1.51 -25.04
CA ALA A 81 2.48 2.87 -24.88
C ALA A 81 2.73 3.19 -23.40
N PRO A 82 3.78 3.97 -23.09
CA PRO A 82 4.08 4.35 -21.72
C PRO A 82 3.09 5.41 -21.21
N VAL A 83 2.60 5.23 -19.98
CA VAL A 83 1.82 6.22 -19.23
C VAL A 83 2.49 6.46 -17.90
N THR A 84 2.56 7.74 -17.49
CA THR A 84 3.16 8.17 -16.23
C THR A 84 2.09 8.69 -15.30
N PHE A 85 2.12 8.23 -14.05
CA PHE A 85 1.36 8.79 -12.93
C PHE A 85 2.32 9.37 -11.92
N THR A 86 1.95 10.51 -11.34
CA THR A 86 2.83 11.28 -10.47
C THR A 86 2.06 11.71 -9.24
N VAL A 87 2.69 11.59 -8.07
CA VAL A 87 2.26 12.20 -6.81
C VAL A 87 3.37 13.09 -6.30
N THR A 88 3.02 14.30 -5.87
CA THR A 88 3.92 15.27 -5.28
C THR A 88 3.44 15.70 -3.91
N TYR A 89 4.40 15.99 -3.05
CA TYR A 89 4.20 16.38 -1.66
C TYR A 89 4.78 17.79 -1.46
N ASP A 90 4.14 18.59 -0.61
CA ASP A 90 4.62 19.93 -0.26
C ASP A 90 5.88 19.94 0.63
N ARG A 91 6.30 18.76 1.08
CA ARG A 91 7.44 18.53 1.99
C ARG A 91 8.16 17.24 1.63
N GLY A 92 9.35 17.06 2.20
CA GLY A 92 10.07 15.78 2.11
C GLY A 92 9.31 14.68 2.84
N VAL A 93 9.20 13.52 2.19
CA VAL A 93 8.68 12.27 2.77
C VAL A 93 9.72 11.16 2.60
N GLU A 94 9.81 10.29 3.58
CA GLU A 94 10.60 9.05 3.46
C GLU A 94 9.89 8.07 2.52
N VAL A 95 10.68 7.45 1.64
CA VAL A 95 10.25 6.49 0.63
C VAL A 95 11.15 5.26 0.71
N GLU A 96 10.61 4.15 1.19
CA GLU A 96 11.18 2.80 1.07
C GLU A 96 10.50 2.04 -0.07
N ARG A 97 9.22 2.31 -0.28
CA ARG A 97 8.38 1.60 -1.24
C ARG A 97 7.47 2.60 -1.94
N ILE A 98 7.25 2.38 -3.23
CA ILE A 98 6.17 3.01 -3.98
C ILE A 98 5.09 1.95 -4.17
N ARG A 99 3.88 2.22 -3.69
CA ARG A 99 2.72 1.34 -3.85
C ARG A 99 1.82 1.92 -4.94
N LEU A 100 1.54 1.12 -5.94
CA LEU A 100 0.53 1.37 -6.96
C LEU A 100 -0.58 0.33 -6.78
N VAL A 101 -1.82 0.79 -6.65
CA VAL A 101 -3.00 -0.08 -6.62
C VAL A 101 -3.74 0.10 -7.94
N GLU A 102 -3.75 -0.95 -8.75
CA GLU A 102 -4.51 -0.97 -10.00
C GLU A 102 -6.01 -0.94 -9.71
N GLY A 103 -6.81 -0.60 -10.72
CA GLY A 103 -8.27 -0.66 -10.64
C GLY A 103 -8.82 -1.95 -11.25
N ASP A 104 -9.99 -1.82 -11.87
CA ASP A 104 -10.64 -2.93 -12.55
C ASP A 104 -9.93 -3.32 -13.85
N HIS A 105 -9.87 -4.62 -14.14
CA HIS A 105 -9.30 -5.17 -15.35
C HIS A 105 -10.41 -5.68 -16.26
N PHE A 106 -10.32 -5.33 -17.53
CA PHE A 106 -11.28 -5.75 -18.54
C PHE A 106 -10.59 -6.75 -19.45
N ASN A 107 -11.11 -7.99 -19.50
CA ASN A 107 -10.50 -9.07 -20.27
C ASN A 107 -11.44 -9.64 -21.36
N SER A 108 -12.36 -8.82 -21.86
CA SER A 108 -13.32 -9.27 -22.88
C SER A 108 -12.64 -9.52 -24.22
N PRO A 109 -12.73 -10.74 -24.81
CA PRO A 109 -12.12 -11.04 -26.12
C PRO A 109 -12.77 -10.31 -27.30
N THR A 110 -13.99 -9.81 -27.12
CA THR A 110 -14.80 -9.14 -28.16
C THR A 110 -15.18 -7.72 -27.78
N GLY A 111 -14.60 -7.21 -26.69
CA GLY A 111 -14.94 -5.91 -26.11
C GLY A 111 -13.71 -5.23 -25.52
N THR A 112 -13.92 -4.49 -24.43
CA THR A 112 -12.85 -3.78 -23.73
C THR A 112 -11.81 -4.75 -23.18
N ASN A 113 -10.54 -4.51 -23.50
CA ASN A 113 -9.40 -5.28 -23.04
C ASN A 113 -8.25 -4.37 -22.58
N GLY A 114 -8.00 -4.28 -21.28
CA GLY A 114 -7.01 -3.39 -20.66
C GLY A 114 -7.38 -3.07 -19.21
N GLY A 115 -6.66 -2.14 -18.59
CA GLY A 115 -6.84 -1.77 -17.19
C GLY A 115 -5.59 -1.94 -16.33
N TRP A 116 -4.58 -2.64 -16.84
CA TRP A 116 -3.35 -3.01 -16.12
C TRP A 116 -2.08 -2.50 -16.83
N PHE A 117 -0.96 -2.57 -16.13
CA PHE A 117 0.37 -2.36 -16.68
C PHE A 117 1.09 -3.67 -17.04
N THR A 118 1.94 -3.63 -18.06
CA THR A 118 2.84 -4.75 -18.43
C THR A 118 4.31 -4.49 -18.10
N SER A 119 4.64 -3.27 -17.69
CA SER A 119 5.94 -2.91 -17.13
C SER A 119 5.77 -1.72 -16.19
N LEU A 120 6.69 -1.56 -15.23
CA LEU A 120 6.74 -0.38 -14.36
C LEU A 120 8.20 0.01 -14.10
N GLU A 121 8.44 1.32 -14.14
CA GLU A 121 9.67 1.98 -13.71
C GLU A 121 9.29 3.12 -12.77
N ALA A 122 10.18 3.46 -11.83
CA ALA A 122 9.94 4.48 -10.83
C ALA A 122 10.98 5.60 -10.86
N GLU A 123 10.54 6.80 -10.54
CA GLU A 123 11.40 7.96 -10.31
C GLU A 123 10.93 8.68 -9.05
N THR A 124 11.88 9.25 -8.30
CA THR A 124 11.61 10.08 -7.12
C THR A 124 12.05 11.51 -7.38
N ARG A 125 11.43 12.46 -6.69
CA ARG A 125 11.74 13.89 -6.85
C ARG A 125 12.65 14.37 -5.71
N ILE A 126 13.94 14.48 -5.98
CA ILE A 126 14.97 14.88 -5.02
C ILE A 126 15.49 16.26 -5.44
N ASP A 127 15.51 17.21 -4.51
CA ASP A 127 15.94 18.61 -4.77
C ASP A 127 15.24 19.25 -5.99
N GLY A 128 13.96 18.90 -6.19
CA GLY A 128 13.13 19.39 -7.28
C GLY A 128 13.32 18.69 -8.63
N VAL A 129 14.28 17.77 -8.76
CA VAL A 129 14.61 17.02 -9.97
C VAL A 129 14.05 15.60 -9.90
N TRP A 130 13.46 15.11 -11.00
CA TRP A 130 13.06 13.71 -11.12
C TRP A 130 14.28 12.84 -11.44
N THR A 131 14.53 11.84 -10.61
CA THR A 131 15.66 10.92 -10.75
C THR A 131 15.15 9.47 -10.77
N PRO A 132 15.54 8.67 -11.77
CA PRO A 132 15.26 7.24 -11.78
C PRO A 132 15.81 6.55 -10.54
N VAL A 133 14.99 5.66 -9.96
CA VAL A 133 15.37 4.84 -8.82
C VAL A 133 15.27 3.37 -9.20
N PRO A 134 16.29 2.55 -8.88
CA PRO A 134 16.17 1.10 -9.04
C PRO A 134 15.11 0.59 -8.06
N VAL A 135 14.27 -0.31 -8.55
CA VAL A 135 13.17 -0.90 -7.78
C VAL A 135 13.03 -2.38 -8.11
N THR A 136 12.65 -3.15 -7.10
CA THR A 136 12.23 -4.54 -7.23
C THR A 136 10.73 -4.63 -7.00
N LEU A 137 10.00 -5.27 -7.92
CA LEU A 137 8.60 -5.59 -7.71
C LEU A 137 8.47 -6.72 -6.67
N ALA A 138 7.65 -6.52 -5.64
CA ALA A 138 7.38 -7.53 -4.62
C ALA A 138 6.66 -8.76 -5.19
N GLU A 139 5.86 -8.55 -6.25
CA GLU A 139 5.14 -9.59 -6.98
C GLU A 139 5.12 -9.28 -8.48
N PRO A 140 5.02 -10.29 -9.36
CA PRO A 140 4.95 -10.06 -10.80
C PRO A 140 3.62 -9.38 -11.20
N LEU A 141 3.69 -8.54 -12.23
CA LEU A 141 2.52 -7.95 -12.89
C LEU A 141 1.60 -9.06 -13.44
N SER A 142 0.28 -8.92 -13.25
CA SER A 142 -0.71 -9.91 -13.69
C SER A 142 -1.96 -9.27 -14.28
N ASP A 143 -2.27 -9.60 -15.53
CA ASP A 143 -3.50 -9.17 -16.20
C ASP A 143 -4.76 -9.88 -15.66
N SER A 144 -4.58 -10.91 -14.84
CA SER A 144 -5.65 -11.72 -14.27
C SER A 144 -6.07 -11.33 -12.85
N ILE A 145 -5.34 -10.40 -12.22
CA ILE A 145 -5.59 -9.94 -10.85
C ILE A 145 -6.06 -8.48 -10.91
N PRO A 146 -7.39 -8.21 -10.98
CA PRO A 146 -7.86 -6.84 -10.83
C PRO A 146 -7.57 -6.35 -9.42
N TYR A 147 -7.46 -5.04 -9.22
CA TYR A 147 -7.12 -4.43 -7.93
C TYR A 147 -5.76 -4.89 -7.38
N GLN A 148 -4.81 -5.23 -8.27
CA GLN A 148 -3.49 -5.69 -7.87
C GLN A 148 -2.74 -4.60 -7.08
N ILE A 149 -2.12 -5.00 -5.96
CA ILE A 149 -1.27 -4.12 -5.14
C ILE A 149 0.18 -4.34 -5.57
N LEU A 150 0.70 -3.40 -6.34
CA LEU A 150 2.03 -3.45 -6.90
C LEU A 150 2.98 -2.62 -6.04
N ASP A 151 3.78 -3.32 -5.24
CA ASP A 151 4.82 -2.72 -4.41
C ASP A 151 6.16 -2.71 -5.15
N LEU A 152 6.63 -1.51 -5.50
CA LEU A 152 7.95 -1.24 -6.04
C LEU A 152 8.86 -0.89 -4.86
N ILE A 153 9.67 -1.85 -4.43
CA ILE A 153 10.59 -1.74 -3.29
C ILE A 153 11.87 -1.05 -3.78
N LEU A 154 12.25 0.07 -3.17
CA LEU A 154 13.53 0.72 -3.47
C LEU A 154 14.67 -0.07 -2.83
N ASP A 155 15.82 -0.12 -3.50
CA ASP A 155 17.02 -0.77 -2.95
C ASP A 155 17.48 -0.09 -1.65
N GLU A 156 17.34 1.23 -1.58
CA GLU A 156 17.72 2.05 -0.43
C GLU A 156 16.63 3.11 -0.15
N PRO A 157 16.14 3.22 1.09
CA PRO A 157 15.20 4.28 1.47
C PRO A 157 15.80 5.67 1.29
N LEU A 158 14.96 6.63 0.87
CA LEU A 158 15.38 8.01 0.62
C LEU A 158 14.30 9.01 1.02
N THR A 159 14.66 10.30 1.05
CA THR A 159 13.68 11.39 1.21
C THR A 159 13.41 12.05 -0.14
N ALA A 160 12.14 12.20 -0.50
CA ALA A 160 11.72 12.84 -1.75
C ALA A 160 10.51 13.76 -1.55
N THR A 161 10.26 14.64 -2.52
CA THR A 161 9.09 15.53 -2.59
C THR A 161 8.06 15.06 -3.61
N GLY A 162 8.24 13.85 -4.14
CA GLY A 162 7.33 13.24 -5.08
C GLY A 162 7.83 11.90 -5.59
N ILE A 163 6.88 11.14 -6.10
CA ILE A 163 7.09 9.85 -6.74
C ILE A 163 6.37 9.86 -8.09
N ARG A 164 6.90 9.15 -9.07
CA ARG A 164 6.17 8.86 -10.29
C ARG A 164 6.49 7.46 -10.78
N VAL A 165 5.49 6.84 -11.36
CA VAL A 165 5.59 5.51 -11.97
C VAL A 165 5.26 5.65 -13.44
N THR A 166 6.11 5.10 -14.30
CA THR A 166 5.88 5.02 -15.74
C THR A 166 5.80 3.57 -16.15
N GLY A 167 4.78 3.20 -16.91
CA GLY A 167 4.59 1.81 -17.34
C GLY A 167 3.92 1.69 -18.69
N ALA A 168 4.22 0.59 -19.39
CA ALA A 168 3.53 0.25 -20.63
C ALA A 168 2.11 -0.24 -20.32
N VAL A 169 1.11 0.32 -21.00
CA VAL A 169 -0.29 -0.08 -20.80
C VAL A 169 -0.57 -1.44 -21.42
N GLY A 170 -1.29 -2.28 -20.69
CA GLY A 170 -1.70 -3.60 -21.11
C GLY A 170 -2.98 -3.63 -21.95
N GLY A 171 -3.25 -4.83 -22.45
CA GLY A 171 -4.45 -5.16 -23.21
C GLY A 171 -4.48 -4.58 -24.63
N THR A 172 -5.39 -5.10 -25.45
CA THR A 172 -5.53 -4.71 -26.87
C THR A 172 -6.22 -3.37 -27.08
N THR A 173 -6.88 -2.83 -26.05
CA THR A 173 -7.50 -1.49 -26.07
C THR A 173 -6.55 -0.41 -25.55
N GLY A 174 -5.50 -0.77 -24.80
CA GLY A 174 -4.43 0.13 -24.39
C GLY A 174 -4.85 1.20 -23.38
N PHE A 175 -5.18 0.81 -22.15
CA PHE A 175 -5.52 1.75 -21.09
C PHE A 175 -5.22 1.18 -19.71
N VAL A 176 -5.31 2.01 -18.67
CA VAL A 176 -5.10 1.63 -17.27
C VAL A 176 -6.21 2.18 -16.39
N THR A 177 -6.46 1.48 -15.29
CA THR A 177 -7.29 1.93 -14.19
C THR A 177 -6.46 1.94 -12.91
N LEU A 178 -6.66 2.95 -12.05
CA LEU A 178 -5.84 3.14 -10.85
C LEU A 178 -6.69 3.59 -9.68
N ILE A 179 -6.38 3.04 -8.52
CA ILE A 179 -7.05 3.37 -7.26
C ILE A 179 -6.17 4.28 -6.42
N GLU A 180 -4.88 3.97 -6.33
CA GLU A 180 -3.96 4.67 -5.44
C GLU A 180 -2.52 4.58 -5.98
N LEU A 181 -1.76 5.63 -5.75
CA LEU A 181 -0.33 5.74 -5.92
C LEU A 181 0.22 6.46 -4.69
N ASP A 182 1.11 5.81 -3.95
CA ASP A 182 1.56 6.31 -2.66
C ASP A 182 3.02 5.93 -2.37
N ALA A 183 3.68 6.76 -1.60
CA ALA A 183 5.00 6.48 -1.05
C ALA A 183 4.85 5.95 0.37
N PHE A 184 5.51 4.83 0.67
CA PHE A 184 5.51 4.20 1.98
C PHE A 184 6.86 4.42 2.65
N ALA A 185 6.81 4.92 3.89
CA ALA A 185 7.96 4.94 4.77
C ALA A 185 8.39 3.52 5.18
N PRO A 186 9.64 3.35 5.65
CA PRO A 186 10.08 2.16 6.34
C PRO A 186 9.09 1.67 7.37
N GLU A 187 8.94 0.36 7.46
CA GLU A 187 8.15 -0.22 8.53
C GLU A 187 8.85 -0.01 9.87
N THR A 188 8.20 0.68 10.81
CA THR A 188 8.69 0.73 12.19
C THR A 188 8.64 -0.69 12.74
N PRO A 189 9.79 -1.29 13.14
CA PRO A 189 9.79 -2.59 13.78
C PRO A 189 8.84 -2.55 14.97
N LEU A 190 8.01 -3.58 15.09
CA LEU A 190 7.32 -3.79 16.36
C LEU A 190 8.39 -3.97 17.44
N PRO A 191 8.19 -3.45 18.66
CA PRO A 191 8.99 -3.87 19.78
C PRO A 191 8.71 -5.36 20.07
N THR A 192 9.29 -6.25 19.27
CA THR A 192 9.21 -7.71 19.40
C THR A 192 9.76 -8.17 20.75
N SER A 193 10.62 -7.37 21.38
CA SER A 193 11.16 -7.63 22.72
C SER A 193 10.14 -7.62 23.85
N SER A 194 8.87 -7.28 23.59
CA SER A 194 7.84 -7.34 24.63
C SER A 194 7.03 -8.64 24.62
N THR A 195 6.84 -9.31 23.47
CA THR A 195 5.90 -10.44 23.34
C THR A 195 6.51 -11.78 23.00
N ASP A 196 7.74 -11.80 22.47
CA ASP A 196 8.57 -12.99 22.41
C ASP A 196 9.19 -13.20 23.79
N LEU A 197 8.49 -13.95 24.63
CA LEU A 197 8.83 -14.18 26.03
C LEU A 197 9.79 -15.37 26.20
N ASN A 198 9.96 -16.19 25.16
CA ASN A 198 10.86 -17.33 25.17
C ASN A 198 12.19 -17.07 24.43
N SER A 199 12.30 -15.92 23.74
CA SER A 199 13.44 -15.46 22.94
C SER A 199 13.79 -16.38 21.77
N ASP A 200 12.79 -16.95 21.10
CA ASP A 200 12.95 -17.77 19.90
C ASP A 200 12.66 -17.04 18.59
N GLU A 201 12.44 -15.72 18.66
CA GLU A 201 12.13 -14.82 17.54
C GLU A 201 10.77 -15.09 16.88
N VAL A 202 9.92 -15.91 17.50
CA VAL A 202 8.54 -16.17 17.11
C VAL A 202 7.61 -15.63 18.21
N THR A 203 6.36 -15.34 17.87
CA THR A 203 5.32 -15.06 18.89
C THR A 203 4.19 -16.05 18.69
N ASP A 204 4.14 -17.08 19.54
CA ASP A 204 3.26 -18.24 19.38
C ASP A 204 2.66 -18.71 20.73
N ALA A 205 2.08 -19.91 20.75
CA ALA A 205 1.43 -20.46 21.93
C ALA A 205 2.41 -20.60 23.11
N GLU A 206 3.69 -20.84 22.85
CA GLU A 206 4.76 -21.01 23.81
C GLU A 206 4.98 -19.70 24.60
N ASP A 207 4.83 -18.54 23.97
CA ASP A 207 4.88 -17.25 24.66
C ASP A 207 3.68 -17.05 25.58
N LEU A 208 2.49 -17.49 25.18
CA LEU A 208 1.32 -17.46 26.08
C LEU A 208 1.52 -18.35 27.30
N TYR A 209 2.15 -19.51 27.12
CA TYR A 209 2.54 -20.37 28.24
C TYR A 209 3.59 -19.70 29.13
N ARG A 210 4.59 -19.03 28.55
CA ARG A 210 5.59 -18.25 29.31
C ARG A 210 4.95 -17.15 30.13
N TRP A 211 4.04 -16.38 29.53
CA TRP A 211 3.31 -15.33 30.25
C TRP A 211 2.47 -15.90 31.40
N HIS A 212 1.84 -17.06 31.21
CA HIS A 212 1.10 -17.72 32.28
C HIS A 212 2.00 -18.18 33.44
N ALA A 213 3.22 -18.62 33.15
CA ALA A 213 4.19 -19.06 34.16
C ALA A 213 4.84 -17.86 34.88
N GLN A 214 5.13 -16.79 34.15
CA GLN A 214 5.78 -15.59 34.65
C GLN A 214 5.13 -14.35 33.99
N PRO A 215 4.03 -13.84 34.56
CA PRO A 215 3.34 -12.69 33.98
C PRO A 215 4.25 -11.47 33.95
N VAL A 216 4.44 -10.92 32.76
CA VAL A 216 5.16 -9.66 32.54
C VAL A 216 4.19 -8.63 31.98
N SER A 217 4.43 -7.36 32.29
CA SER A 217 3.67 -6.27 31.68
C SER A 217 4.10 -6.11 30.23
N LEU A 218 3.15 -6.30 29.31
CA LEU A 218 3.37 -6.20 27.87
C LEU A 218 2.99 -4.80 27.35
N THR A 219 2.20 -4.07 28.14
CA THR A 219 1.62 -2.78 27.80
C THR A 219 2.34 -1.58 28.43
N GLY A 220 3.44 -1.83 29.17
CA GLY A 220 4.20 -0.78 29.85
C GLY A 220 3.52 -0.22 31.10
N THR A 221 2.55 -0.95 31.66
CA THR A 221 1.95 -0.65 32.96
C THR A 221 2.75 -1.28 34.11
N ASP A 222 2.67 -0.74 35.33
CA ASP A 222 3.50 -1.21 36.47
C ASP A 222 3.14 -2.62 36.97
N ALA A 223 2.08 -3.25 36.46
CA ALA A 223 1.67 -4.60 36.85
C ALA A 223 1.06 -5.40 35.69
N PRO A 224 1.43 -6.69 35.53
CA PRO A 224 0.80 -7.58 34.56
C PRO A 224 -0.68 -7.79 34.92
N ALA A 225 -1.56 -7.67 33.92
CA ALA A 225 -3.01 -7.76 34.11
C ALA A 225 -3.69 -8.56 32.98
N ASP A 226 -4.99 -8.84 33.15
CA ASP A 226 -5.80 -9.55 32.14
C ASP A 226 -5.76 -8.92 30.73
N PRO A 227 -5.61 -7.58 30.57
CA PRO A 227 -5.33 -6.97 29.28
C PRO A 227 -4.04 -7.46 28.60
N ASP A 228 -2.95 -7.70 29.34
CA ASP A 228 -1.70 -8.22 28.76
C ASP A 228 -1.89 -9.67 28.26
N ARG A 229 -2.64 -10.49 29.00
CA ARG A 229 -3.00 -11.85 28.53
C ARG A 229 -3.80 -11.81 27.24
N ARG A 230 -4.85 -10.97 27.20
CA ARG A 230 -5.70 -10.82 26.00
C ARG A 230 -4.91 -10.26 24.83
N TYR A 231 -3.96 -9.38 25.12
CA TYR A 231 -3.03 -8.82 24.15
C TYR A 231 -2.16 -9.89 23.51
N LEU A 232 -1.52 -10.76 24.30
CA LEU A 232 -0.73 -11.88 23.79
C LEU A 232 -1.60 -12.90 23.02
N GLN A 233 -2.79 -13.21 23.53
CA GLN A 233 -3.76 -14.08 22.84
C GLN A 233 -4.25 -13.52 21.50
N ALA A 234 -4.34 -12.20 21.34
CA ALA A 234 -4.77 -11.58 20.09
C ALA A 234 -3.67 -11.68 19.01
N ILE A 235 -2.41 -11.55 19.41
CA ILE A 235 -1.25 -11.67 18.52
C ILE A 235 -1.14 -13.11 18.00
N ILE A 236 -1.20 -14.09 18.89
CA ILE A 236 -1.09 -15.53 18.55
C ILE A 236 -2.25 -16.01 17.65
N ARG A 237 -3.43 -15.39 17.77
CA ARG A 237 -4.62 -15.77 16.99
C ARG A 237 -4.65 -15.21 15.57
N TRP A 238 -3.78 -14.26 15.24
CA TRP A 238 -3.65 -13.75 13.87
C TRP A 238 -2.75 -14.72 13.10
N PRO A 239 -3.28 -15.40 12.07
CA PRO A 239 -3.00 -16.79 11.77
C PRO A 239 -1.51 -17.11 11.59
N GLU A 240 -1.04 -18.12 12.33
CA GLU A 240 0.12 -18.91 11.94
C GLU A 240 -0.05 -19.27 10.45
N PRO A 241 0.91 -18.96 9.56
CA PRO A 241 0.96 -19.64 8.28
C PRO A 241 1.09 -21.12 8.61
N HIS A 242 0.01 -21.88 8.41
CA HIS A 242 -0.01 -23.31 8.68
C HIS A 242 1.23 -23.94 8.03
N ASP A 243 2.15 -24.42 8.87
CA ASP A 243 3.17 -25.34 8.44
C ASP A 243 2.45 -26.64 8.03
N THR A 244 2.19 -26.77 6.73
CA THR A 244 1.51 -27.93 6.14
C THR A 244 2.41 -29.18 6.08
N THR A 245 3.40 -29.33 6.96
CA THR A 245 4.36 -30.45 6.94
C THR A 245 4.20 -31.48 8.05
N ALA A 246 3.05 -31.57 8.73
CA ALA A 246 2.76 -32.73 9.58
C ALA A 246 2.24 -33.93 8.74
N PRO A 247 2.92 -35.10 8.73
CA PRO A 247 2.42 -36.31 8.09
C PRO A 247 1.24 -36.91 8.89
N GLN A 248 0.28 -37.49 8.16
CA GLN A 248 -0.94 -38.13 8.70
C GLN A 248 -0.67 -39.35 9.59
#